data_AF-A0A7K0D4R5-F1
#
_entry.id   AF-A0A7K0D4R5-F1
#
_cell.length_a   1.000
_cell.length_b   1.000
_cell.length_c   1.000
_cell.angle_alpha   90.00
_cell.angle_beta   90.00
_cell.angle_gamma   90.00
#
_symmetry.space_group_name_H-M   'P 1'
#
loop_
_entity.id
_entity.type
_entity.pdbx_description
1 polymer ?
#
loop_
_entity_poly.entity_id
_entity_poly.type
_entity_poly.pdbx_seq_one_letter_code
_entity_poly.pdbx_strand_id
1 'polypeptide(L)'
;MHGIAGWWDGFELWVAGLPFLPQFAVVLIGMVPISFLIAYLLDRLLHEGLRALGRDRAPEPDPISPIDADNYAEGPDDELPHPLDALDYGPQPLEYGPQPLGSRSLGTRQKETV
;
A
#
# COMPACT_ATOMS: atom_id res chain seq x y z
N MET A 1 -34.45 10.18 -30.83
CA MET A 1 -34.04 8.99 -30.04
C MET A 1 -33.35 7.89 -30.86
N HIS A 2 -33.00 8.06 -32.15
CA HIS A 2 -32.36 7.00 -32.96
C HIS A 2 -30.91 7.29 -33.39
N GLY A 3 -30.37 8.50 -33.15
CA GLY A 3 -29.04 8.87 -33.67
C GLY A 3 -27.91 8.01 -33.10
N ILE A 4 -27.90 7.79 -31.78
CA ILE A 4 -26.88 6.96 -31.12
C ILE A 4 -27.06 5.48 -31.50
N ALA A 5 -28.29 4.96 -31.53
CA ALA A 5 -28.56 3.57 -31.88
C ALA A 5 -28.19 3.24 -33.34
N GLY A 6 -28.47 4.14 -34.28
CA GLY A 6 -28.10 3.94 -35.69
C GLY A 6 -26.59 4.05 -35.95
N TRP A 7 -25.89 4.92 -35.22
CA TRP A 7 -24.42 4.98 -35.31
C TRP A 7 -23.77 3.72 -34.73
N TRP A 8 -24.30 3.19 -33.62
CA TRP A 8 -23.85 1.94 -33.03
C TRP A 8 -24.12 0.72 -33.91
N ASP A 9 -25.29 0.64 -34.55
CA ASP A 9 -25.62 -0.40 -35.54
C ASP A 9 -24.63 -0.41 -36.73
N GLY A 10 -24.26 0.77 -37.24
CA GLY A 10 -23.21 0.89 -38.24
C GLY A 10 -21.83 0.44 -37.76
N PHE A 11 -21.52 0.66 -36.47
CA PHE A 11 -20.29 0.16 -35.86
C PHE A 11 -20.31 -1.37 -35.71
N GLU A 12 -21.43 -1.96 -35.29
CA GLU A 12 -21.60 -3.42 -35.21
C GLU A 12 -21.41 -4.08 -36.58
N LEU A 13 -21.99 -3.50 -37.63
CA LEU A 13 -21.83 -3.99 -39.01
C LEU A 13 -20.39 -3.86 -39.52
N TRP A 14 -19.71 -2.76 -39.20
CA TRP A 14 -18.30 -2.58 -39.54
C TRP A 14 -17.44 -3.63 -38.84
N VAL A 15 -17.54 -3.75 -37.50
CA VAL A 15 -16.79 -4.69 -36.67
C VAL A 15 -17.04 -6.14 -37.11
N ALA A 16 -18.29 -6.51 -37.36
CA ALA A 16 -18.67 -7.85 -37.83
C ALA A 16 -18.16 -8.17 -39.25
N GLY A 17 -17.89 -7.14 -40.05
CA GLY A 17 -17.28 -7.27 -41.37
C GLY A 17 -15.77 -7.47 -41.37
N LEU A 18 -15.08 -7.31 -40.23
CA LEU A 18 -13.64 -7.51 -40.14
C LEU A 18 -13.26 -8.99 -39.89
N PRO A 19 -12.13 -9.46 -40.46
CA PRO A 19 -11.55 -10.75 -40.05
C PRO A 19 -11.00 -10.67 -38.61
N PHE A 20 -10.73 -11.84 -38.00
CA PHE A 20 -10.40 -11.97 -36.57
C PHE A 20 -9.28 -11.04 -36.05
N LEU A 21 -8.18 -10.93 -36.80
CA LEU A 21 -7.00 -10.18 -36.35
C LEU A 21 -7.27 -8.67 -36.19
N PRO A 22 -7.80 -7.95 -37.19
CA PRO A 22 -8.14 -6.54 -37.01
C PRO A 22 -9.33 -6.33 -36.06
N GLN A 23 -10.29 -7.26 -35.94
CA GLN A 23 -11.35 -7.19 -34.92
C GLN A 23 -10.77 -7.18 -33.51
N PHE A 24 -9.82 -8.09 -33.22
CA PHE A 24 -9.13 -8.13 -31.94
C PHE A 24 -8.31 -6.86 -31.68
N ALA A 25 -7.63 -6.32 -32.71
CA ALA A 25 -6.88 -5.08 -32.59
C ALA A 25 -7.78 -3.88 -32.24
N VAL A 26 -8.94 -3.75 -32.88
CA VAL A 26 -9.93 -2.71 -32.57
C VAL A 26 -10.41 -2.82 -31.12
N VAL A 27 -10.73 -4.03 -30.66
CA VAL A 27 -11.14 -4.26 -29.27
C VAL A 27 -10.01 -3.91 -28.31
N LEU A 28 -8.77 -4.31 -28.58
CA LEU A 28 -7.62 -3.97 -27.74
C LEU A 28 -7.41 -2.45 -27.67
N ILE A 29 -7.40 -1.79 -28.83
CA ILE A 29 -7.20 -0.33 -28.95
C ILE A 29 -8.35 0.44 -28.32
N GLY A 30 -9.57 -0.07 -28.33
CA GLY A 30 -10.70 0.57 -27.64
C GLY A 30 -10.68 0.29 -26.14
N MET A 31 -10.57 -0.98 -25.75
CA MET A 31 -10.85 -1.40 -24.39
C MET A 31 -9.69 -1.11 -23.43
N VAL A 32 -8.43 -1.12 -23.88
CA VAL A 32 -7.27 -0.72 -23.06
C VAL A 32 -7.36 0.74 -22.60
N PRO A 33 -7.51 1.76 -23.48
CA PRO A 33 -7.62 3.14 -23.04
C PRO A 33 -8.92 3.42 -22.28
N ILE A 34 -10.03 2.78 -22.63
CA ILE A 34 -11.28 2.91 -21.86
C ILE A 34 -11.08 2.38 -20.43
N SER A 35 -10.44 1.22 -20.28
CA SER A 35 -10.14 0.65 -18.96
C SER A 35 -9.21 1.55 -18.17
N PHE A 36 -8.16 2.08 -18.81
CA PHE A 36 -7.22 3.01 -18.18
C PHE A 36 -7.94 4.29 -17.73
N LEU A 37 -8.82 4.84 -18.57
CA LEU A 37 -9.62 6.01 -18.23
C LEU A 37 -10.52 5.74 -17.03
N ILE A 38 -11.23 4.61 -17.01
CA ILE A 38 -12.09 4.23 -15.88
C ILE A 38 -11.27 4.05 -14.60
N ALA A 39 -10.14 3.33 -14.67
CA ALA A 39 -9.24 3.16 -13.52
C ALA A 39 -8.77 4.52 -12.99
N TYR A 40 -8.30 5.40 -13.88
CA TYR A 40 -7.87 6.75 -13.51
C TYR A 40 -8.98 7.57 -12.86
N LEU A 41 -10.21 7.48 -13.38
CA LEU A 41 -11.38 8.16 -12.78
C LEU A 41 -11.70 7.62 -11.39
N LEU A 42 -11.65 6.30 -11.21
CA LEU A 42 -11.90 5.65 -9.92
C LEU A 42 -10.84 6.05 -8.89
N ASP A 43 -9.56 6.02 -9.27
CA ASP A 43 -8.45 6.43 -8.41
C ASP A 43 -8.60 7.88 -7.97
N ARG A 44 -8.97 8.76 -8.91
CA ARG A 44 -9.17 10.17 -8.62
C ARG A 44 -10.39 10.41 -7.74
N LEU A 45 -11.50 9.72 -8.00
CA LEU A 45 -12.70 9.82 -7.19
C LEU A 45 -12.46 9.31 -5.77
N LEU A 46 -11.69 8.23 -5.61
CA LEU A 46 -11.31 7.70 -4.32
C LEU A 46 -10.43 8.71 -3.56
N HIS A 47 -9.47 9.31 -4.24
CA HIS A 47 -8.57 10.31 -3.65
C HIS A 47 -9.32 11.57 -3.21
N GLU A 48 -10.16 12.12 -4.09
CA GLU A 48 -11.01 13.27 -3.76
C GLU A 48 -12.01 12.92 -2.65
N GLY A 49 -12.58 11.71 -2.66
CA GLY A 49 -13.51 11.23 -1.63
C GLY A 49 -12.87 11.08 -0.25
N LEU A 50 -11.65 10.52 -0.18
CA LEU A 50 -10.91 10.37 1.07
C LEU A 50 -10.46 11.71 1.65
N ARG A 51 -10.05 12.65 0.79
CA ARG A 51 -9.77 14.05 1.18
C ARG A 51 -11.02 14.73 1.71
N ALA A 52 -12.14 14.62 0.98
CA ALA A 52 -13.42 15.20 1.39
C ALA A 52 -13.95 14.64 2.72
N LEU A 53 -13.66 13.37 3.03
CA LEU A 53 -14.01 12.76 4.32
C LEU A 53 -13.17 13.29 5.50
N GLY A 54 -12.20 14.16 5.26
CA GLY A 54 -11.44 14.84 6.31
C GLY A 54 -10.27 14.01 6.87
N ARG A 55 -9.74 13.07 6.07
CA ARG A 55 -8.50 12.34 6.40
C ARG A 55 -7.22 13.16 6.16
N ASP A 56 -7.37 14.45 5.84
CA ASP A 56 -6.31 15.46 5.80
C ASP A 56 -6.09 16.15 7.16
N ARG A 57 -6.64 15.63 8.27
CA ARG A 57 -6.09 15.92 9.60
C ARG A 57 -4.78 15.14 9.78
N ALA A 58 -3.76 15.48 9.00
CA ALA A 58 -2.40 15.23 9.45
C ALA A 58 -2.23 15.97 10.78
N PRO A 59 -1.68 15.36 11.84
CA PRO A 59 -1.32 16.09 13.04
C PRO A 59 -0.37 17.20 12.61
N GLU A 60 -0.80 18.45 12.80
CA GLU A 60 0.11 19.59 12.81
C GLU A 60 1.25 19.21 13.76
N PRO A 61 2.53 19.24 13.34
CA PRO A 61 3.62 18.98 14.27
C PRO A 61 3.46 19.98 15.40
N ASP A 62 3.22 19.48 16.62
CA ASP A 62 2.96 20.32 17.78
C ASP A 62 4.04 21.42 17.85
N PRO A 63 3.66 22.71 17.83
CA PRO A 63 4.63 23.77 18.00
C PRO A 63 5.29 23.56 19.36
N ILE A 64 6.60 23.32 19.35
CA ILE A 64 7.41 23.13 20.55
C ILE A 64 7.03 24.23 21.54
N SER A 65 6.46 23.81 22.68
CA SER A 65 5.98 24.73 23.69
C SER A 65 7.17 25.55 24.20
N PRO A 66 7.04 26.87 24.41
CA PRO A 66 8.11 27.68 25.01
C PRO A 66 8.65 27.09 26.33
N ILE A 67 7.81 26.35 27.06
CA ILE A 67 8.18 25.63 28.28
C ILE A 67 9.30 24.61 28.04
N ASP A 68 9.38 24.01 26.84
CA ASP A 68 10.44 23.08 26.49
C ASP A 68 11.70 23.82 26.02
N ALA A 69 11.59 25.05 25.50
CA ALA A 69 12.73 25.86 25.06
C ALA A 69 13.59 26.34 26.24
N ASP A 70 12.96 26.60 27.38
CA ASP A 70 13.62 27.06 28.60
C ASP A 70 14.48 25.95 29.24
N ASN A 71 14.08 24.68 29.07
CA ASN A 71 14.82 23.50 29.56
C ASN A 71 16.11 23.21 28.78
N TYR A 72 16.30 23.77 27.58
CA TYR A 72 17.54 23.64 26.80
C TYR A 72 18.55 24.75 27.09
N ALA A 73 18.13 25.83 27.75
CA ALA A 73 18.99 26.98 28.07
C ALA A 73 19.68 26.85 29.44
N GLU A 74 19.15 26.00 30.34
CA GLU A 74 19.64 25.80 31.71
C GLU A 74 20.29 24.41 31.87
N GLY A 75 21.20 24.05 30.97
CA GLY A 75 22.10 22.92 31.13
C GLY A 75 23.51 23.43 31.40
N PRO A 76 24.21 23.00 32.47
CA PRO A 76 25.60 23.38 32.69
C PRO A 76 26.43 22.94 31.49
N ASP A 77 27.38 23.78 31.13
CA ASP A 77 28.12 23.92 29.87
C ASP A 77 28.91 22.67 29.39
N ASP A 78 28.73 21.51 29.99
CA ASP A 78 29.50 20.28 29.72
C ASP A 78 28.60 19.03 29.77
N GLU A 79 27.66 18.89 28.83
CA GLU A 79 27.19 17.54 28.43
C GLU A 79 26.51 17.59 27.06
N LEU A 80 27.34 17.46 26.02
CA LEU A 80 26.85 16.99 24.73
C LEU A 80 26.10 15.66 24.98
N PRO A 81 24.87 15.47 24.49
CA PRO A 81 24.22 14.18 24.56
C PRO A 81 25.05 13.18 23.74
N HIS A 82 25.90 12.42 24.43
CA HIS A 82 26.63 11.33 23.81
C HIS A 82 25.60 10.28 23.36
N PRO A 83 25.50 9.96 22.06
CA PRO A 83 24.51 9.02 21.53
C PRO A 83 24.70 7.55 21.99
N LEU A 84 25.49 7.31 23.03
CA LEU A 84 25.95 5.99 23.44
C LEU A 84 25.54 5.61 24.87
N ASP A 85 25.04 6.53 25.70
CA ASP A 85 24.66 6.23 27.09
C ASP A 85 23.24 5.64 27.25
N ALA A 86 22.45 5.60 26.16
CA ALA A 86 21.17 4.89 26.13
C ALA A 86 21.32 3.34 26.04
N LEU A 87 22.56 2.84 26.05
CA LEU A 87 22.87 1.41 25.99
C LEU A 87 23.44 0.85 27.29
N ASP A 88 23.15 1.46 28.45
CA ASP A 88 23.35 0.79 29.74
C ASP A 88 22.24 -0.25 29.98
N TYR A 89 22.32 -1.35 29.24
CA TYR A 89 21.60 -2.57 29.56
C TYR A 89 22.36 -3.25 30.71
N GLY A 90 21.98 -2.92 31.95
CA GLY A 90 22.52 -3.57 33.14
C GLY A 90 22.47 -5.11 33.03
N PRO A 91 23.33 -5.85 33.75
CA PRO A 91 23.46 -7.30 33.58
C PRO A 91 22.16 -8.01 33.98
N GLN A 92 21.34 -8.34 32.98
CA GLN A 92 20.20 -9.24 33.13
C GLN A 92 20.77 -10.66 33.27
N PRO A 93 20.48 -11.42 34.36
CA PRO A 93 20.72 -12.85 34.36
C PRO A 93 19.66 -13.50 33.48
N LEU A 94 19.83 -13.43 32.16
CA LEU A 94 19.11 -14.29 31.25
C LEU A 94 19.82 -15.64 31.26
N GLU A 95 19.37 -16.50 32.16
CA GLU A 95 19.57 -17.94 32.06
C GLU A 95 18.83 -18.45 30.81
N TYR A 96 19.40 -18.15 29.65
CA TYR A 96 19.02 -18.74 28.37
C TYR A 96 19.94 -19.93 28.14
N GLY A 97 19.64 -21.03 28.83
CA GLY A 97 20.15 -22.34 28.44
C GLY A 97 19.71 -22.66 27.00
N PRO A 98 20.39 -23.59 26.30
CA PRO A 98 19.97 -24.00 24.97
C PRO A 98 18.52 -24.51 25.03
N GLN A 99 17.59 -23.76 24.45
CA GLN A 99 16.23 -24.26 24.28
C GLN A 99 16.32 -25.57 23.48
N PRO A 100 15.82 -26.70 23.99
CA PRO A 100 15.76 -27.91 23.20
C PRO A 100 14.90 -27.60 21.99
N LEU A 101 15.48 -27.79 20.80
CA LEU A 101 14.79 -27.81 19.52
C LEU A 101 13.51 -28.61 19.74
N GLY A 102 12.36 -27.93 19.65
CA GLY A 102 11.07 -28.60 19.64
C GLY A 102 11.17 -29.73 18.64
N SER A 103 11.08 -30.95 19.15
CA SER A 103 10.99 -32.18 18.38
C SER A 103 9.72 -32.07 17.55
N ARG A 104 9.84 -31.45 16.38
CA ARG A 104 8.83 -31.52 15.35
C ARG A 104 8.79 -32.98 14.94
N SER A 105 7.91 -33.71 15.63
CA SER A 105 7.52 -35.08 15.32
C SER A 105 7.44 -35.18 13.81
N LEU A 106 8.37 -35.94 13.24
CA LEU A 106 8.34 -36.38 11.86
C LEU A 106 6.99 -37.07 11.72
N GLY A 107 6.02 -36.36 11.16
CA GLY A 107 4.75 -36.94 10.75
C GLY A 107 5.11 -38.13 9.89
N THR A 108 4.93 -39.31 10.46
CA THR A 108 5.03 -40.58 9.77
C THR A 108 4.11 -40.47 8.56
N ARG A 109 4.70 -40.27 7.38
CA ARG A 109 4.03 -40.52 6.11
C ARG A 109 3.75 -42.01 6.10
N GLN A 110 2.60 -42.34 6.66
CA GLN A 110 2.03 -43.67 6.76
C GLN A 110 1.73 -44.12 5.33
N LYS A 111 2.67 -44.89 4.83
CA LYS A 111 2.52 -45.98 3.88
C LYS A 111 1.23 -46.76 4.20
N GLU A 112 0.44 -47.00 3.14
CA GLU A 112 -0.54 -48.08 2.89
C GLU A 112 -1.99 -47.70 2.58
N THR A 113 -2.56 -48.49 1.65
CA THR A 113 -3.91 -48.54 1.03
C THR A 113 -4.05 -47.66 -0.22
N VAL A 114 -4.12 -48.17 -1.47
CA VAL A 114 -4.39 -49.50 -2.08
C VAL A 114 -3.57 -49.63 -3.37
#